data_AF-A0A8S9G0X9-F1
#
_entry.id   AF-A0A8S9G0X9-F1
#
_cell.length_a   1.000
_cell.length_b   1.000
_cell.length_c   1.000
_cell.angle_alpha   90.00
_cell.angle_beta   90.00
_cell.angle_gamma   90.00
#
_symmetry.space_group_name_H-M   'P 1'
#
loop_
_entity.id
_entity.type
_entity.pdbx_description
1 polymer ?
#
loop_
_entity_poly.entity_id
_entity_poly.type
_entity_poly.pdbx_seq_one_letter_code
_entity_poly.pdbx_strand_id
1 'polypeptide(L)'
;MNICFFPRCQLQELATQLIDLWNLMDTPDEERDLFNHVTCNISASVDEVTTPGALARDLIKQAEVEVDRLDQLKASRMKEIAFKKQSELEEIYARAHVETNPESARERIMSLIDSGNVEPTELLADMDSQIAKAKEEAFSRKDILDRVEKWMSASEILELDENLNKAFHEFKKNLRRHMQLCLQVLD
;
A
#
# COMPACT_ATOMS: atom_id res chain seq x y z
N MET A 1 40.36 14.86 -3.52
CA MET A 1 38.96 14.69 -3.92
C MET A 1 38.39 16.10 -4.01
N ASN A 2 38.29 16.64 -5.23
CA ASN A 2 38.00 18.06 -5.46
C ASN A 2 36.51 18.32 -5.19
N ILE A 3 36.19 18.86 -4.02
CA ILE A 3 34.89 19.48 -3.78
C ILE A 3 34.87 20.74 -4.63
N CYS A 4 33.98 20.77 -5.63
CA CYS A 4 33.91 21.83 -6.62
C CYS A 4 33.49 23.15 -5.94
N PHE A 5 34.41 24.12 -5.85
CA PHE A 5 34.17 25.47 -5.30
C PHE A 5 33.30 26.37 -6.20
N PHE A 6 32.59 25.79 -7.18
CA PHE A 6 31.79 26.55 -8.15
C PHE A 6 30.33 26.66 -7.70
N PRO A 7 29.73 27.88 -7.72
CA PRO A 7 28.36 28.11 -7.24
C PRO A 7 27.29 27.29 -7.98
N ARG A 8 27.57 26.85 -9.20
CA ARG A 8 26.68 25.94 -9.94
C ARG A 8 26.62 24.54 -9.34
N CYS A 9 27.75 23.96 -8.96
CA CYS A 9 27.80 22.62 -8.36
C CYS A 9 27.03 22.60 -7.03
N GLN A 10 27.20 23.64 -6.23
CA GLN A 10 26.47 23.82 -5.00
C GLN A 10 24.95 23.93 -5.24
N LEU A 11 24.52 24.69 -6.24
CA LEU A 11 23.09 24.80 -6.58
C LEU A 11 22.50 23.48 -7.07
N GLN A 12 23.27 22.68 -7.83
CA GLN A 12 22.86 21.35 -8.29
C GLN A 12 22.72 20.36 -7.12
N GLU A 13 23.65 20.38 -6.17
CA GLU A 13 23.57 19.58 -4.95
C GLU A 13 22.35 19.96 -4.11
N LEU A 14 22.12 21.27 -3.89
CA LEU A 14 20.95 21.76 -3.16
C LEU A 14 19.63 21.38 -3.86
N ALA A 15 19.59 21.50 -5.19
CA ALA A 15 18.40 21.12 -5.95
C ALA A 15 18.10 19.61 -5.85
N THR A 16 19.14 18.77 -5.82
CA THR A 16 18.99 17.32 -5.60
C THR A 16 18.47 17.03 -4.19
N GLN A 17 19.07 17.65 -3.16
CA GLN A 17 18.63 17.50 -1.76
C GLN A 17 17.19 17.95 -1.55
N LEU A 18 16.78 19.06 -2.17
CA LEU A 18 15.40 19.53 -2.13
C LEU A 18 14.43 18.49 -2.70
N ILE A 19 14.75 17.92 -3.87
CA ILE A 19 13.91 16.88 -4.48
C ILE A 19 13.82 15.64 -3.59
N ASP A 20 14.94 15.17 -3.05
CA ASP A 20 14.96 14.00 -2.18
C ASP A 20 14.12 14.26 -0.92
N LEU A 21 14.26 15.43 -0.29
CA LEU A 21 13.48 15.82 0.88
C LEU A 21 11.99 15.97 0.57
N TRP A 22 11.61 16.56 -0.57
CA TRP A 22 10.22 16.69 -0.97
C TRP A 22 9.57 15.35 -1.27
N ASN A 23 10.28 14.45 -1.96
CA ASN A 23 9.83 13.10 -2.22
C ASN A 23 9.67 12.31 -0.92
N LEU A 24 10.60 12.48 0.01
CA LEU A 24 10.54 11.84 1.32
C LEU A 24 9.37 12.32 2.17
N MET A 25 9.04 13.61 2.08
CA MET A 25 8.05 14.28 2.91
C MET A 25 6.65 14.37 2.28
N ASP A 26 6.46 13.79 1.10
CA ASP A 26 5.25 13.98 0.29
C ASP A 26 4.85 15.46 0.23
N THR A 27 5.83 16.34 -0.05
CA THR A 27 5.60 17.78 -0.18
C THR A 27 4.74 18.04 -1.42
N PRO A 28 3.65 18.83 -1.31
CA PRO A 28 2.75 19.11 -2.43
C PRO A 28 3.42 19.95 -3.52
N ASP A 29 2.97 19.79 -4.77
CA ASP A 29 3.59 20.44 -5.93
C ASP A 29 3.53 21.96 -5.85
N GLU A 30 2.48 22.53 -5.24
CA GLU A 30 2.36 23.99 -5.06
C GLU A 30 3.50 24.56 -4.21
N GLU A 31 4.00 23.81 -3.22
CA GLU A 31 5.16 24.19 -2.41
C GLU A 31 6.48 23.97 -3.16
N ARG A 32 6.56 22.90 -3.96
CA ARG A 32 7.74 22.61 -4.81
C ARG A 32 7.95 23.69 -5.87
N ASP A 33 6.86 24.20 -6.44
CA ASP A 33 6.87 25.18 -7.52
C ASP A 33 7.56 26.50 -7.14
N LEU A 34 7.56 26.85 -5.84
CA LEU A 34 8.27 28.02 -5.31
C LEU A 34 9.78 27.96 -5.55
N PHE A 35 10.33 26.77 -5.83
CA PHE A 35 11.75 26.52 -6.04
C PHE A 35 12.07 26.05 -7.47
N ASN A 36 11.15 26.24 -8.42
CA ASN A 36 11.37 25.88 -9.83
C ASN A 36 12.62 26.54 -10.43
N HIS A 37 12.96 27.77 -10.00
CA HIS A 37 14.17 28.46 -10.41
C HIS A 37 15.47 27.79 -9.92
N VAL A 38 15.40 26.96 -8.87
CA VAL A 38 16.52 26.17 -8.35
C VAL A 38 16.58 24.82 -9.05
N THR A 39 15.43 24.12 -9.13
CA THR A 39 15.34 22.75 -9.66
C THR A 39 15.59 22.66 -11.16
N CYS A 40 15.26 23.69 -11.95
CA CYS A 40 15.58 23.76 -13.37
C CYS A 40 17.09 23.70 -13.68
N ASN A 41 17.98 23.97 -12.69
CA ASN A 41 19.43 23.94 -12.89
C ASN A 41 20.08 22.55 -12.73
N ILE A 42 19.31 21.53 -12.32
CA ILE A 42 19.82 20.16 -12.07
C ILE A 42 20.54 19.58 -13.28
N SER A 43 19.99 19.78 -14.48
CA SER A 43 20.55 19.26 -15.74
C SER A 43 21.24 20.32 -16.60
N ALA A 44 21.31 21.58 -16.14
CA ALA A 44 21.83 22.68 -16.93
C ALA A 44 23.36 22.58 -17.13
N SER A 45 23.81 22.66 -18.40
CA SER A 45 25.23 22.69 -18.77
C SER A 45 25.86 24.09 -18.55
N VAL A 46 27.20 24.21 -18.70
CA VAL A 46 27.93 25.49 -18.48
C VAL A 46 27.39 26.60 -19.40
N ASP A 47 26.99 26.24 -20.61
CA ASP A 47 26.53 27.17 -21.65
C ASP A 47 25.02 27.46 -21.60
N GLU A 48 24.25 26.72 -20.78
CA GLU A 48 22.78 26.86 -20.69
C GLU A 48 22.32 27.79 -19.56
N VAL A 49 23.18 28.11 -18.59
CA VAL A 49 22.86 29.08 -17.53
C VAL A 49 23.00 30.50 -18.10
N THR A 50 22.03 30.86 -18.93
CA THR A 50 22.01 32.12 -19.70
C THR A 50 21.23 33.23 -18.98
N THR A 51 20.44 32.88 -17.97
CA THR A 51 19.65 33.83 -17.17
C THR A 51 20.55 34.66 -16.25
N PRO A 52 20.64 36.00 -16.44
CA PRO A 52 21.40 36.86 -15.54
C PRO A 52 20.87 36.72 -14.10
N GLY A 53 21.75 36.41 -13.15
CA GLY A 53 21.39 36.23 -11.75
C GLY A 53 20.97 34.81 -11.35
N ALA A 54 20.97 33.82 -12.25
CA ALA A 54 20.65 32.43 -11.91
C ALA A 54 21.62 31.78 -10.89
N LEU A 55 22.84 32.31 -10.78
CA LEU A 55 23.84 31.93 -9.78
C LEU A 55 24.03 33.01 -8.70
N ALA A 56 23.05 33.91 -8.52
CA ALA A 56 23.11 34.94 -7.50
C ALA A 56 23.24 34.30 -6.12
N ARG A 57 24.09 34.88 -5.28
CA ARG A 57 24.36 34.41 -3.92
C ARG A 57 23.08 34.32 -3.08
N ASP A 58 22.12 35.20 -3.33
CA ASP A 58 20.84 35.22 -2.63
C ASP A 58 19.98 33.99 -2.95
N LEU A 59 20.04 33.45 -4.17
CA LEU A 59 19.31 32.23 -4.56
C LEU A 59 19.91 30.98 -3.91
N ILE A 60 21.25 30.89 -3.88
CA ILE A 60 21.94 29.80 -3.17
C ILE A 60 21.59 29.86 -1.68
N LYS A 61 21.61 31.06 -1.09
CA LYS A 61 21.25 31.25 0.32
C LYS A 61 19.80 30.85 0.59
N GLN A 62 18.87 31.17 -0.31
CA GLN A 62 17.48 30.78 -0.21
C GLN A 62 17.32 29.25 -0.23
N ALA A 63 18.02 28.55 -1.12
CA ALA A 63 17.99 27.09 -1.21
C ALA A 63 18.60 26.42 0.03
N GLU A 64 19.73 26.93 0.56
CA GLU A 64 20.31 26.45 1.82
C GLU A 64 19.32 26.57 2.98
N VAL A 65 18.69 27.74 3.13
CA VAL A 65 17.71 27.99 4.20
C VAL A 65 16.52 27.05 4.09
N GLU A 66 16.07 26.75 2.87
CA GLU A 66 14.97 25.81 2.67
C GLU A 66 15.37 24.37 2.99
N VAL A 67 16.57 23.92 2.57
CA VAL A 67 17.08 22.59 2.95
C VAL A 67 17.15 22.47 4.47
N ASP A 68 17.69 23.48 5.17
CA ASP A 68 17.74 23.48 6.64
C ASP A 68 16.35 23.44 7.27
N ARG A 69 15.37 24.17 6.71
CA ARG A 69 13.97 24.16 7.17
C ARG A 69 13.33 22.78 6.99
N LEU A 70 13.52 22.17 5.83
CA LEU A 70 12.98 20.85 5.51
C LEU A 70 13.64 19.76 6.36
N ASP A 71 14.95 19.85 6.61
CA ASP A 71 15.68 18.93 7.48
C ASP A 71 15.14 18.95 8.91
N GLN A 72 14.78 20.13 9.43
CA GLN A 72 14.15 20.28 10.75
C GLN A 72 12.73 19.68 10.81
N LEU A 73 12.02 19.64 9.68
CA LEU A 73 10.64 19.11 9.59
C LEU A 73 10.60 17.63 9.21
N LYS A 74 11.68 17.06 8.68
CA LYS A 74 11.68 15.70 8.12
C LYS A 74 11.20 14.65 9.11
N ALA A 75 11.64 14.74 10.37
CA ALA A 75 11.31 13.73 11.38
C ALA A 75 9.82 13.75 11.76
N SER A 76 9.24 14.95 11.92
CA SER A 76 7.81 15.07 12.25
C SER A 76 6.93 14.64 11.08
N ARG A 77 7.32 15.01 9.85
CA ARG A 77 6.61 14.61 8.63
C ARG A 77 6.72 13.11 8.37
N MET A 78 7.88 12.53 8.61
CA MET A 78 8.11 11.08 8.51
C MET A 78 7.20 10.29 9.46
N LYS A 79 7.04 10.75 10.71
CA LYS A 79 6.09 10.14 11.67
C LYS A 79 4.66 10.18 11.14
N GLU A 80 4.24 11.30 10.57
CA GLU A 80 2.90 11.45 9.99
C GLU A 80 2.66 10.43 8.86
N ILE A 81 3.59 10.32 7.91
CA ILE A 81 3.49 9.39 6.77
C ILE A 81 3.49 7.93 7.26
N ALA A 82 4.43 7.59 8.16
CA ALA A 82 4.53 6.26 8.72
C ALA A 82 3.23 5.86 9.46
N PHE A 83 2.62 6.77 10.23
CA PHE A 83 1.35 6.48 10.90
C PHE A 83 0.17 6.33 9.94
N LYS A 84 0.14 7.07 8.82
CA LYS A 84 -0.88 6.86 7.78
C LYS A 84 -0.76 5.46 7.18
N LYS A 85 0.45 5.06 6.78
CA LYS A 85 0.74 3.72 6.26
C LYS A 85 0.42 2.62 7.28
N GLN A 86 0.78 2.82 8.55
CA GLN A 86 0.47 1.89 9.63
C GLN A 86 -1.06 1.73 9.82
N SER A 87 -1.81 2.83 9.72
CA SER A 87 -3.27 2.80 9.82
C SER A 87 -3.92 2.07 8.63
N GLU A 88 -3.39 2.23 7.41
CA GLU A 88 -3.82 1.46 6.24
C GLU A 88 -3.57 -0.04 6.44
N LEU A 89 -2.39 -0.41 6.94
CA LEU A 89 -2.03 -1.78 7.23
C LEU A 89 -2.97 -2.41 8.28
N GLU A 90 -3.27 -1.67 9.35
CA GLU A 90 -4.24 -2.07 10.38
C GLU A 90 -5.63 -2.31 9.80
N GLU A 91 -6.10 -1.44 8.89
CA GLU A 91 -7.40 -1.59 8.24
C GLU A 91 -7.46 -2.85 7.36
N ILE A 92 -6.40 -3.13 6.60
CA ILE A 92 -6.31 -4.34 5.77
C ILE A 92 -6.36 -5.59 6.65
N TYR A 93 -5.57 -5.63 7.72
CA TYR A 93 -5.55 -6.76 8.64
C TYR A 93 -6.88 -6.96 9.36
N ALA A 94 -7.56 -5.89 9.78
CA ALA A 94 -8.89 -5.96 10.36
C ALA A 94 -9.91 -6.59 9.38
N ARG A 95 -9.90 -6.17 8.11
CA ARG A 95 -10.75 -6.75 7.05
C ARG A 95 -10.39 -8.21 6.75
N ALA A 96 -9.12 -8.59 6.90
CA ALA A 96 -8.63 -9.95 6.72
C ALA A 96 -8.77 -10.84 7.96
N HIS A 97 -9.36 -10.32 9.05
CA HIS A 97 -9.48 -10.97 10.36
C HIS A 97 -8.13 -11.46 10.91
N VAL A 98 -7.08 -10.66 10.74
CA VAL A 98 -5.75 -10.88 11.31
C VAL A 98 -5.61 -10.07 12.59
N GLU A 99 -5.24 -10.73 13.68
CA GLU A 99 -4.98 -10.07 14.97
C GLU A 99 -3.66 -9.29 14.91
N THR A 100 -3.67 -8.04 15.38
CA THR A 100 -2.51 -7.15 15.38
C THR A 100 -2.40 -6.42 16.72
N ASN A 101 -1.20 -5.91 17.02
CA ASN A 101 -0.97 -5.02 18.16
C ASN A 101 -0.60 -3.62 17.64
N PRO A 102 -1.58 -2.73 17.46
CA PRO A 102 -1.35 -1.40 16.87
C PRO A 102 -0.46 -0.52 17.76
N GLU A 103 -0.61 -0.60 19.08
CA GLU A 103 0.18 0.18 20.04
C GLU A 103 1.67 -0.19 19.95
N SER A 104 1.98 -1.49 19.98
CA SER A 104 3.37 -1.95 19.83
C SER A 104 3.95 -1.59 18.47
N ALA A 105 3.15 -1.61 17.40
CA ALA A 105 3.62 -1.19 16.08
C ALA A 105 3.95 0.31 16.03
N ARG A 106 3.08 1.15 16.62
CA ARG A 106 3.29 2.61 16.70
C ARG A 106 4.50 2.97 17.55
N GLU A 107 4.69 2.31 18.70
CA GLU A 107 5.87 2.50 19.56
C GLU A 107 7.17 2.13 18.83
N ARG A 108 7.18 1.03 18.06
CA ARG A 108 8.33 0.64 17.24
C ARG A 108 8.66 1.70 16.19
N ILE A 109 7.66 2.18 15.45
CA ILE A 109 7.84 3.23 14.44
C ILE A 109 8.43 4.49 15.08
N MET A 110 7.87 4.94 16.20
CA MET A 110 8.40 6.11 16.92
C MET A 110 9.86 5.92 17.32
N SER A 111 10.18 4.77 17.92
CA SER A 111 11.54 4.45 18.39
C SER A 111 12.55 4.43 17.24
N LEU A 112 12.17 3.87 16.09
CA LEU A 112 13.04 3.82 14.91
C LEU A 112 13.33 5.23 14.37
N ILE A 113 12.30 6.07 14.23
CA ILE A 113 12.46 7.44 13.73
C ILE A 113 13.27 8.30 14.71
N ASP A 114 12.97 8.23 16.00
CA ASP A 114 13.65 9.04 17.02
C ASP A 114 15.09 8.62 17.26
N SER A 115 15.42 7.35 17.05
CA SER A 115 16.79 6.86 17.14
C SER A 115 17.69 7.31 15.99
N GLY A 116 17.10 7.71 14.85
CA GLY A 116 17.83 8.05 13.63
C GLY A 116 18.65 6.89 13.04
N ASN A 117 18.44 5.66 13.51
CA ASN A 117 19.22 4.48 13.12
C ASN A 117 18.78 3.87 11.79
N VAL A 118 17.62 4.26 11.27
CA VAL A 118 17.07 3.75 10.02
C VAL A 118 16.91 4.89 9.05
N GLU A 119 17.35 4.67 7.81
CA GLU A 119 17.15 5.62 6.74
C GLU A 119 15.64 5.80 6.49
N PRO A 120 15.11 7.03 6.51
CA PRO A 120 13.67 7.24 6.46
C PRO A 120 13.01 6.68 5.19
N THR A 121 13.71 6.74 4.06
CA THR A 121 13.26 6.14 2.78
C THR A 121 13.14 4.61 2.87
N GLU A 122 14.07 3.96 3.56
CA GLU A 122 14.06 2.50 3.76
C GLU A 122 12.88 2.09 4.65
N LEU A 123 12.63 2.83 5.73
CA LEU A 123 11.48 2.59 6.59
C LEU A 123 10.17 2.66 5.81
N LEU A 124 9.95 3.73 5.03
CA LEU A 124 8.73 3.89 4.25
C LEU A 124 8.57 2.79 3.19
N ALA A 125 9.66 2.42 2.52
CA ALA A 125 9.66 1.35 1.52
C ALA A 125 9.33 -0.02 2.14
N ASP A 126 9.85 -0.32 3.33
CA ASP A 126 9.49 -1.54 4.06
C ASP A 126 8.00 -1.55 4.43
N MET A 127 7.47 -0.44 4.93
CA MET A 127 6.03 -0.31 5.22
C MET A 127 5.17 -0.51 3.96
N ASP A 128 5.57 0.04 2.81
CA ASP A 128 4.89 -0.19 1.54
C ASP A 128 4.93 -1.67 1.11
N SER A 129 6.06 -2.34 1.33
CA SER A 129 6.18 -3.79 1.12
C SER A 129 5.23 -4.58 2.02
N GLN A 130 5.13 -4.20 3.29
CA GLN A 130 4.20 -4.83 4.24
C GLN A 130 2.74 -4.63 3.82
N ILE A 131 2.35 -3.42 3.41
CA ILE A 131 1.02 -3.12 2.87
C ILE A 131 0.72 -3.97 1.64
N ALA A 132 1.65 -4.05 0.69
CA ALA A 132 1.47 -4.85 -0.52
C ALA A 132 1.24 -6.33 -0.20
N LYS A 133 2.06 -6.91 0.69
CA LYS A 133 1.90 -8.29 1.16
C LYS A 133 0.57 -8.50 1.87
N ALA A 134 0.16 -7.57 2.74
CA ALA A 134 -1.12 -7.66 3.44
C ALA A 134 -2.31 -7.62 2.48
N LYS A 135 -2.25 -6.80 1.42
CA LYS A 135 -3.28 -6.76 0.36
C LYS A 135 -3.35 -8.09 -0.40
N GLU A 136 -2.20 -8.65 -0.76
CA GLU A 136 -2.14 -9.94 -1.45
C GLU A 136 -2.71 -11.07 -0.59
N GLU A 137 -2.34 -11.12 0.70
CA GLU A 137 -2.86 -12.11 1.63
C GLU A 137 -4.37 -11.97 1.83
N ALA A 138 -4.87 -10.74 2.03
CA ALA A 138 -6.29 -10.47 2.17
C ALA A 138 -7.09 -10.90 0.93
N PHE A 139 -6.53 -10.67 -0.27
CA PHE A 139 -7.13 -11.10 -1.53
C PHE A 139 -7.17 -12.63 -1.65
N SER A 140 -6.05 -13.31 -1.34
CA SER A 140 -5.95 -14.76 -1.36
C SER A 140 -6.95 -15.43 -0.40
N ARG A 141 -7.06 -14.93 0.83
CA ARG A 141 -8.04 -15.41 1.83
C ARG A 141 -9.48 -15.25 1.32
N LYS A 142 -9.78 -14.12 0.68
CA LYS A 142 -11.10 -13.88 0.09
C LYS A 142 -11.43 -14.89 -1.03
N ASP A 143 -10.51 -15.12 -1.97
CA ASP A 143 -10.72 -16.10 -3.04
C ASP A 143 -10.96 -17.52 -2.47
N ILE A 144 -10.25 -17.90 -1.41
CA ILE A 144 -10.49 -19.17 -0.72
C ILE A 144 -11.89 -19.22 -0.11
N LEU A 145 -12.31 -18.19 0.61
CA LEU A 145 -13.64 -18.12 1.23
C LEU A 145 -14.76 -18.19 0.17
N ASP A 146 -14.63 -17.44 -0.93
CA ASP A 146 -15.58 -17.45 -2.04
C ASP A 146 -15.69 -18.85 -2.69
N ARG A 147 -14.57 -19.58 -2.77
CA ARG A 147 -14.58 -20.98 -3.23
C ARG A 147 -15.26 -21.88 -2.22
N VAL A 148 -14.92 -21.79 -0.94
CA VAL A 148 -15.54 -22.60 0.12
C VAL A 148 -17.06 -22.41 0.13
N GLU A 149 -17.55 -21.18 0.03
CA GLU A 149 -18.98 -20.88 -0.05
C GLU A 149 -19.66 -21.58 -1.23
N LYS A 150 -19.07 -21.49 -2.43
CA LYS A 150 -19.58 -22.19 -3.62
C LYS A 150 -19.62 -23.71 -3.44
N TRP A 151 -18.59 -24.29 -2.81
CA TRP A 151 -18.53 -25.72 -2.54
C TRP A 151 -19.59 -26.15 -1.52
N MET A 152 -19.83 -25.35 -0.48
CA MET A 152 -20.89 -25.61 0.50
C MET A 152 -22.27 -25.59 -0.18
N SER A 153 -22.59 -24.57 -0.96
CA SER A 153 -23.87 -24.51 -1.69
C SER A 153 -24.03 -25.65 -2.69
N ALA A 154 -22.97 -26.03 -3.41
CA ALA A 154 -23.02 -27.19 -4.32
C ALA A 154 -23.27 -28.50 -3.55
N SER A 155 -22.66 -28.67 -2.37
CA SER A 155 -22.87 -29.84 -1.52
C SER A 155 -24.32 -29.94 -1.02
N GLU A 156 -24.93 -28.82 -0.61
CA GLU A 156 -26.34 -28.78 -0.19
C GLU A 156 -27.28 -29.20 -1.34
N ILE A 157 -27.01 -28.71 -2.57
CA ILE A 157 -27.79 -29.08 -3.75
C ILE A 157 -27.67 -30.57 -4.06
N LEU A 158 -26.46 -31.15 -3.95
CA LEU A 158 -26.24 -32.58 -4.19
C LEU A 158 -26.97 -33.44 -3.16
N GLU A 159 -26.97 -33.05 -1.89
CA GLU A 159 -27.73 -33.76 -0.85
C GLU A 159 -29.23 -33.73 -1.15
N LEU A 160 -29.77 -32.59 -1.58
CA LEU A 160 -31.16 -32.47 -2.00
C LEU A 160 -31.47 -33.38 -3.20
N ASP A 161 -30.60 -33.43 -4.20
CA ASP A 161 -30.77 -34.30 -5.37
C ASP A 161 -30.77 -35.78 -5.00
N GLU A 162 -29.84 -36.22 -4.14
CA GLU A 162 -29.81 -37.59 -3.63
C GLU A 162 -31.10 -37.96 -2.89
N ASN A 163 -31.61 -37.06 -2.05
CA ASN A 163 -32.83 -37.27 -1.30
C ASN A 163 -34.06 -37.37 -2.23
N LEU A 164 -34.13 -36.53 -3.27
CA LEU A 164 -35.16 -36.60 -4.30
C LEU A 164 -35.09 -37.93 -5.07
N ASN A 165 -33.90 -38.37 -5.46
CA ASN A 165 -33.70 -39.64 -6.15
C ASN A 165 -34.17 -40.83 -5.29
N LYS A 166 -33.83 -40.85 -3.99
CA LYS A 166 -34.32 -41.87 -3.05
C LYS A 166 -35.86 -41.86 -2.95
N ALA A 167 -36.47 -40.69 -2.79
CA ALA A 167 -37.92 -40.55 -2.71
C ALA A 167 -38.62 -41.06 -3.99
N PHE A 168 -38.06 -40.75 -5.16
CA PHE A 168 -38.56 -41.21 -6.45
C PHE A 168 -38.48 -42.74 -6.60
N HIS A 169 -37.38 -43.35 -6.13
CA HIS A 169 -37.24 -44.81 -6.11
C HIS A 169 -38.30 -45.50 -5.23
N GLU A 170 -38.55 -44.97 -4.03
CA GLU A 170 -39.58 -45.49 -3.14
C GLU A 170 -41.00 -45.30 -3.70
N PHE A 171 -41.29 -44.15 -4.33
CA PHE A 171 -42.54 -43.94 -5.04
C PHE A 171 -42.76 -45.00 -6.13
N LYS A 172 -41.76 -45.24 -6.99
CA LYS A 172 -41.82 -46.27 -8.04
C LYS A 172 -42.03 -47.69 -7.48
N LYS A 173 -41.45 -48.00 -6.34
CA LYS A 173 -41.60 -49.29 -5.67
C LYS A 173 -43.01 -49.47 -5.11
N ASN A 174 -43.56 -48.44 -4.48
CA ASN A 174 -44.92 -48.45 -3.96
C ASN A 174 -45.98 -48.53 -5.06
N LEU A 175 -45.78 -47.79 -6.17
CA LEU A 175 -46.66 -47.89 -7.33
C LEU A 175 -46.69 -49.32 -7.90
N ARG A 176 -45.53 -49.96 -8.05
CA ARG A 176 -45.44 -51.37 -8.49
C ARG A 176 -46.20 -52.32 -7.57
N ARG A 177 -46.01 -52.17 -6.25
CA ARG A 177 -46.76 -52.97 -5.25
C ARG A 177 -48.27 -52.76 -5.37
N HIS A 178 -48.72 -51.51 -5.51
CA HIS A 178 -50.14 -51.21 -5.64
C HIS A 178 -50.76 -51.83 -6.90
N MET A 179 -50.11 -51.69 -8.05
CA MET A 179 -50.58 -52.32 -9.29
C MET A 179 -50.65 -53.85 -9.17
N GLN A 180 -49.67 -54.48 -8.52
CA GLN A 180 -49.66 -55.92 -8.29
C GLN A 180 -50.83 -56.36 -7.41
N LEU A 181 -51.16 -55.60 -6.35
CA LEU A 181 -52.32 -55.85 -5.50
C LEU A 181 -53.63 -55.69 -6.28
N CYS A 182 -53.76 -54.67 -7.13
CA CYS A 182 -54.97 -54.49 -7.94
C CYS A 182 -55.18 -55.63 -8.94
N LEU A 183 -54.11 -56.14 -9.55
CA LEU A 183 -54.19 -57.30 -10.45
C LEU A 183 -54.66 -58.56 -9.70
N GLN A 184 -54.20 -58.78 -8.46
CA GLN A 184 -54.64 -59.91 -7.64
C GLN A 184 -56.12 -59.88 -7.23
N VAL A 185 -56.77 -58.71 -7.30
CA VAL A 185 -58.20 -58.55 -6.96
C VAL A 185 -59.10 -58.66 -8.20
N LEU A 186 -58.51 -58.63 -9.40
CA LEU A 186 -59.22 -58.73 -10.68
C LEU A 186 -59.25 -60.16 -11.25
N ASP A 187 -58.51 -61.10 -10.65
CA ASP A 187 -58.54 -62.55 -10.91
C ASP A 187 -59.43 -63.28 -9.90
#